data_AF-A0A7J8G7X9-F1
#
_entry.id   AF-A0A7J8G7X9-F1
#
_cell.length_a   1.000
_cell.length_b   1.000
_cell.length_c   1.000
_cell.angle_alpha   90.00
_cell.angle_beta   90.00
_cell.angle_gamma   90.00
#
_symmetry.space_group_name_H-M   'P 1'
#
loop_
_entity.id
_entity.type
_entity.pdbx_description
1 polymer ?
#
loop_
_entity_poly.entity_id
_entity_poly.type
_entity_poly.pdbx_seq_one_letter_code
_entity_poly.pdbx_strand_id
1 'polypeptide(L)'
;MEVCVDSVESAINAERGGAGRIELCSSLLEGGTTPSMGVLQVVKQCVQIPVFVMIRPRGGDFLYSDREVEVMKADIHLAKLYGADGLVFGVLTSGCDGSALEGLPLIKRLIDQAKGRIVVMPGGGITDRNLQRILEGSGATEFHCSARSARDSGMKFRNSSVVMGASLSSSEYSIKVTDVTQVRTLTAIAKNILV
;
A
#
# COMPACT_ATOMS: atom_id res chain seq x y z
N MET A 1 -4.87 3.85 9.98
CA MET A 1 -4.62 2.73 9.04
C MET A 1 -4.59 3.27 7.64
N GLU A 2 -3.52 2.95 6.92
CA GLU A 2 -3.37 3.19 5.49
C GLU A 2 -3.44 1.87 4.73
N VAL A 3 -4.15 1.87 3.59
CA VAL A 3 -4.26 0.68 2.71
C VAL A 3 -3.67 1.00 1.34
N CYS A 4 -2.75 0.16 0.85
CA CYS A 4 -2.27 0.26 -0.53
C CYS A 4 -3.28 -0.35 -1.51
N VAL A 5 -3.60 0.43 -2.54
CA VAL A 5 -4.60 0.08 -3.56
C VAL A 5 -4.05 0.33 -4.96
N ASP A 6 -4.51 -0.46 -5.92
CA ASP A 6 -4.09 -0.42 -7.33
C ASP A 6 -5.24 -0.22 -8.32
N SER A 7 -6.46 0.00 -7.82
CA SER A 7 -7.64 0.18 -8.63
C SER A 7 -8.71 1.01 -7.92
N VAL A 8 -9.67 1.51 -8.69
CA VAL A 8 -10.85 2.22 -8.18
C VAL A 8 -11.71 1.31 -7.29
N GLU A 9 -11.90 0.05 -7.67
CA GLU A 9 -12.63 -0.94 -6.87
C GLU A 9 -11.95 -1.13 -5.50
N SER A 10 -10.63 -1.33 -5.48
CA SER A 10 -9.86 -1.47 -4.25
C SER A 10 -9.91 -0.21 -3.37
N ALA A 11 -9.86 1.00 -3.96
CA ALA A 11 -9.97 2.27 -3.25
C ALA A 11 -11.33 2.42 -2.54
N ILE A 12 -12.43 2.18 -3.26
CA ILE A 12 -13.79 2.21 -2.70
C ILE A 12 -13.94 1.17 -1.59
N ASN A 13 -13.39 -0.04 -1.80
CA ASN A 13 -13.45 -1.10 -0.79
C ASN A 13 -12.67 -0.74 0.48
N ALA A 14 -11.51 -0.10 0.35
CA ALA A 14 -10.72 0.37 1.48
C ALA A 14 -11.50 1.41 2.31
N GLU A 15 -12.09 2.41 1.66
CA GLU A 15 -12.91 3.42 2.34
C GLU A 15 -14.12 2.80 3.05
N ARG A 16 -14.88 1.93 2.35
CA ARG A 16 -16.04 1.21 2.93
C ARG A 16 -15.66 0.28 4.08
N GLY A 17 -14.41 -0.20 4.11
CA GLY A 17 -13.87 -1.01 5.18
C GLY A 17 -13.44 -0.18 6.41
N GLY A 18 -13.34 1.14 6.29
CA GLY A 18 -12.93 2.04 7.36
C GLY A 18 -11.45 2.43 7.35
N ALA A 19 -10.77 2.32 6.19
CA ALA A 19 -9.43 2.89 6.04
C ALA A 19 -9.44 4.40 6.31
N GLY A 20 -8.43 4.89 7.04
CA GLY A 20 -8.30 6.33 7.33
C GLY A 20 -7.64 7.11 6.19
N ARG A 21 -6.91 6.41 5.32
CA ARG A 21 -6.20 6.93 4.15
C ARG A 21 -5.91 5.77 3.19
N ILE A 22 -5.75 6.07 1.90
CA ILE A 22 -5.22 5.12 0.92
C ILE A 22 -3.89 5.60 0.35
N GLU A 23 -3.01 4.64 0.05
CA GLU A 23 -1.85 4.83 -0.81
C GLU A 23 -2.17 4.24 -2.19
N LEU A 24 -2.17 5.10 -3.20
CA LEU A 24 -2.41 4.70 -4.58
C LEU A 24 -1.11 4.31 -5.27
N CYS A 25 -1.06 3.07 -5.73
CA CYS A 25 0.09 2.43 -6.35
C CYS A 25 -0.26 1.81 -7.70
N SER A 26 0.75 1.59 -8.54
CA SER A 26 0.74 0.60 -9.62
C SER A 26 1.63 -0.59 -9.26
N SER A 27 1.56 -1.69 -10.00
CA SER A 27 2.47 -2.85 -9.90
C SER A 27 2.78 -3.27 -8.46
N LEU A 28 1.75 -3.52 -7.64
CA LEU A 28 1.92 -3.92 -6.23
C LEU A 28 2.73 -5.22 -6.05
N LEU A 29 2.88 -6.03 -7.09
CA LEU A 29 3.77 -7.20 -7.08
C LEU A 29 5.27 -6.81 -7.00
N GLU A 30 5.63 -5.61 -7.48
CA GLU A 30 6.99 -5.06 -7.39
C GLU A 30 7.20 -4.20 -6.14
N GLY A 31 6.26 -4.25 -5.20
CA GLY A 31 6.26 -3.41 -3.99
C GLY A 31 5.68 -2.01 -4.19
N GLY A 32 4.94 -1.78 -5.28
CA GLY A 32 4.29 -0.51 -5.58
C GLY A 32 5.18 0.41 -6.41
N THR A 33 4.62 0.98 -7.47
CA THR A 33 5.23 1.96 -8.39
C THR A 33 4.25 3.12 -8.62
N THR A 34 4.68 4.18 -9.31
CA THR A 34 3.80 5.31 -9.60
C THR A 34 2.57 4.90 -10.41
N PRO A 35 1.34 5.20 -9.93
CA PRO A 35 0.12 4.90 -10.64
C PRO A 35 -0.05 5.78 -11.88
N SER A 36 -0.89 5.34 -12.82
CA SER A 36 -1.31 6.24 -13.89
C SER A 36 -2.19 7.36 -13.34
N MET A 37 -2.06 8.56 -13.92
CA MET A 37 -2.86 9.70 -13.51
C MET A 37 -4.37 9.50 -13.76
N GLY A 38 -4.73 8.66 -14.73
CA GLY A 38 -6.13 8.30 -14.98
C GLY A 38 -6.77 7.57 -13.80
N VAL A 39 -6.03 6.65 -13.15
CA VAL A 39 -6.53 5.98 -11.94
C VAL A 39 -6.67 6.99 -10.79
N LEU A 40 -5.69 7.88 -10.60
CA LEU A 40 -5.76 8.93 -9.58
C LEU A 40 -7.01 9.81 -9.74
N GLN A 41 -7.27 10.30 -10.95
CA GLN A 41 -8.43 11.14 -11.23
C GLN A 41 -9.75 10.47 -10.89
N VAL A 42 -9.94 9.22 -11.31
CA VAL A 42 -11.18 8.48 -11.03
C VAL A 42 -11.30 8.14 -9.56
N VAL A 43 -10.20 7.74 -8.90
CA VAL A 43 -10.20 7.48 -7.45
C VAL A 43 -10.62 8.74 -6.68
N LYS A 44 -10.06 9.91 -6.99
CA LYS A 44 -10.43 11.18 -6.33
C LYS A 44 -11.89 11.58 -6.53
N GLN A 45 -12.57 11.05 -7.55
CA GLN A 45 -14.02 11.25 -7.75
C GLN A 45 -14.87 10.24 -6.96
N CYS A 46 -14.29 9.12 -6.53
CA CYS A 46 -15.01 8.00 -5.93
C CYS A 46 -14.82 7.86 -4.42
N VAL A 47 -13.79 8.47 -3.84
CA VAL A 47 -13.50 8.40 -2.40
C VAL A 47 -13.33 9.79 -1.79
N GLN A 48 -13.63 9.90 -0.50
CA GLN A 48 -13.51 11.13 0.29
C GLN A 48 -12.31 11.11 1.23
N ILE A 49 -11.84 9.93 1.63
CA ILE A 49 -10.63 9.80 2.45
C ILE A 49 -9.38 10.31 1.71
N PRO A 50 -8.34 10.75 2.43
CA PRO A 50 -7.10 11.20 1.81
C PRO A 50 -6.47 10.12 0.92
N VAL A 51 -5.95 10.55 -0.23
CA VAL A 51 -5.32 9.72 -1.26
C VAL A 51 -3.87 10.17 -1.43
N PHE A 52 -2.95 9.33 -0.96
CA PHE A 52 -1.53 9.54 -1.14
C PHE A 52 -1.05 8.79 -2.38
N VAL A 53 -0.10 9.35 -3.11
CA VAL A 53 0.36 8.78 -4.39
C VAL A 53 1.80 8.31 -4.27
N MET A 54 2.06 7.08 -4.69
CA MET A 54 3.42 6.55 -4.81
C MET A 54 4.19 7.29 -5.90
N ILE A 55 5.39 7.75 -5.57
CA ILE A 55 6.38 8.29 -6.51
C ILE A 55 7.58 7.36 -6.51
N ARG A 56 7.54 6.39 -7.43
CA ARG A 56 8.57 5.36 -7.63
C ARG A 56 8.53 4.88 -9.07
N PRO A 57 9.55 5.20 -9.90
CA PRO A 57 9.48 5.00 -11.34
C PRO A 57 9.65 3.53 -11.77
N ARG A 58 10.17 2.66 -10.90
CA ARG A 58 10.39 1.23 -11.17
C ARG A 58 10.46 0.39 -9.89
N GLY A 59 10.32 -0.92 -10.02
CA GLY A 59 10.71 -1.90 -9.01
C GLY A 59 12.22 -1.95 -8.75
N GLY A 60 12.64 -2.84 -7.83
CA GLY A 60 14.04 -3.02 -7.45
C GLY A 60 14.50 -2.02 -6.37
N ASP A 61 15.75 -1.55 -6.50
CA ASP A 61 16.37 -0.64 -5.53
C ASP A 61 15.77 0.78 -5.51
N PHE A 62 16.35 1.62 -4.66
CA PHE A 62 16.02 3.04 -4.50
C PHE A 62 17.20 3.95 -4.90
N LEU A 63 18.15 3.42 -5.67
CA LEU A 63 19.29 4.18 -6.20
C LEU A 63 18.92 4.69 -7.60
N TYR A 64 18.42 5.92 -7.64
CA TYR A 64 17.92 6.52 -8.87
C TYR A 64 19.01 7.27 -9.63
N SER A 65 19.01 7.11 -10.95
CA SER A 65 19.76 7.99 -11.87
C SER A 65 19.12 9.37 -11.95
N ASP A 66 19.88 10.37 -12.43
CA ASP A 66 19.36 11.73 -12.61
C ASP A 66 18.10 11.77 -13.48
N ARG A 67 18.04 10.94 -14.53
CA ARG A 67 16.87 10.86 -15.41
C ARG A 67 15.64 10.29 -14.70
N GLU A 68 15.83 9.31 -13.82
CA GLU A 68 14.73 8.76 -13.02
C GLU A 68 14.24 9.77 -12.00
N VAL A 69 15.14 10.56 -11.41
CA VAL A 69 14.76 11.68 -10.54
C VAL A 69 13.98 12.75 -11.29
N GLU A 70 14.33 13.06 -12.56
CA GLU A 70 13.53 13.98 -13.38
C GLU A 70 12.13 13.43 -13.69
N VAL A 71 12.00 12.13 -13.94
CA VAL A 71 10.68 11.47 -14.06
C VAL A 71 9.88 11.62 -12.76
N MET A 72 10.48 11.32 -11.61
CA MET A 72 9.84 11.48 -10.31
C MET A 72 9.38 12.92 -10.05
N LYS A 73 10.19 13.93 -10.41
CA LYS A 73 9.82 15.34 -10.30
C LYS A 73 8.61 15.68 -11.18
N ALA A 74 8.56 15.18 -12.41
CA ALA A 74 7.41 15.37 -13.29
C ALA A 74 6.14 14.71 -12.72
N ASP A 75 6.25 13.48 -12.22
CA ASP A 75 5.14 12.76 -11.60
C ASP A 75 4.62 13.44 -10.33
N ILE A 76 5.51 14.03 -9.52
CA ILE A 76 5.11 14.85 -8.36
C ILE A 76 4.23 16.03 -8.81
N HIS A 77 4.63 16.72 -9.88
CA HIS A 77 3.85 17.87 -10.38
C HIS A 77 2.48 17.41 -10.89
N LEU A 78 2.42 16.30 -11.63
CA LEU A 78 1.17 15.74 -12.16
C LEU A 78 0.26 15.23 -11.03
N ALA A 79 0.80 14.52 -10.04
CA ALA A 79 0.04 14.03 -8.90
C ALA A 79 -0.60 15.19 -8.11
N LYS A 80 0.15 16.28 -7.89
CA LYS A 80 -0.39 17.50 -7.27
C LYS A 80 -1.49 18.13 -8.13
N LEU A 81 -1.26 18.25 -9.44
CA LEU A 81 -2.24 18.82 -10.37
C LEU A 81 -3.58 18.06 -10.36
N TYR A 82 -3.53 16.74 -10.22
CA TYR A 82 -4.70 15.87 -10.19
C TYR A 82 -5.25 15.56 -8.80
N GLY A 83 -4.80 16.31 -7.78
CA GLY A 83 -5.44 16.34 -6.46
C GLY A 83 -4.96 15.29 -5.46
N ALA A 84 -3.71 14.81 -5.56
CA ALA A 84 -3.10 14.00 -4.51
C ALA A 84 -3.04 14.78 -3.18
N ASP A 85 -3.43 14.14 -2.07
CA ASP A 85 -3.42 14.74 -0.73
C ASP A 85 -2.06 14.58 -0.03
N GLY A 86 -1.21 13.71 -0.58
CA GLY A 86 0.15 13.46 -0.11
C GLY A 86 0.94 12.61 -1.09
N LEU A 87 2.23 12.48 -0.84
CA LEU A 87 3.16 11.74 -1.68
C LEU A 87 3.90 10.73 -0.83
N VAL A 88 4.08 9.52 -1.34
CA VAL A 88 4.90 8.48 -0.72
C VAL A 88 6.08 8.19 -1.64
N PHE A 89 7.27 8.17 -1.07
CA PHE A 89 8.49 7.76 -1.76
C PHE A 89 8.87 6.41 -1.17
N GLY A 90 9.03 5.39 -2.02
CA GLY A 90 9.09 4.00 -1.60
C GLY A 90 10.21 3.70 -0.59
N VAL A 91 9.92 3.73 0.71
CA VAL A 91 10.74 3.10 1.74
C VAL A 91 9.77 2.65 2.83
N LEU A 92 9.44 1.36 2.83
CA LEU A 92 8.67 0.76 3.93
C LEU A 92 9.63 0.34 5.03
N THR A 93 9.27 0.62 6.29
CA THR A 93 10.03 0.12 7.43
C THR A 93 9.42 -1.19 7.91
N SER A 94 9.81 -2.31 7.31
CA SER A 94 9.70 -3.63 7.96
C SER A 94 10.71 -3.80 9.10
N GLY A 95 11.23 -2.69 9.65
CA GLY A 95 12.37 -2.67 10.56
C GLY A 95 13.65 -3.25 9.96
N CYS A 96 13.83 -3.08 8.64
CA CYS A 96 14.94 -3.68 7.88
C CYS A 96 14.99 -5.21 7.95
N ASP A 97 13.82 -5.85 8.08
CA ASP A 97 13.66 -7.30 8.16
C ASP A 97 12.61 -7.83 7.16
N GLY A 98 12.35 -9.15 7.12
CA GLY A 98 11.41 -9.79 6.20
C GLY A 98 9.95 -9.38 6.40
N SER A 99 9.59 -8.89 7.59
CA SER A 99 8.26 -8.43 7.93
C SER A 99 8.28 -7.41 9.07
N ALA A 100 7.21 -6.61 9.20
CA ALA A 100 7.07 -5.66 10.32
C ALA A 100 7.11 -6.34 11.70
N LEU A 101 6.72 -7.62 11.79
CA LEU A 101 6.78 -8.37 13.04
C LEU A 101 8.20 -8.77 13.41
N GLU A 102 9.04 -9.13 12.43
CA GLU A 102 10.44 -9.50 12.66
C GLU A 102 11.28 -8.27 13.00
N GLY A 103 11.11 -7.17 12.25
CA GLY A 103 11.82 -5.91 12.51
C GLY A 103 11.21 -5.07 13.64
N LEU A 104 10.26 -5.60 14.39
CA LEU A 104 9.55 -4.90 15.47
C LEU A 104 10.49 -4.22 16.48
N PRO A 105 11.62 -4.82 16.93
CA PRO A 105 12.56 -4.17 17.84
C PRO A 105 13.18 -2.90 17.24
N LEU A 106 13.48 -2.89 15.94
CA LEU A 106 14.02 -1.69 15.27
C LEU A 106 12.94 -0.62 15.13
N ILE A 107 11.73 -1.01 14.72
CA ILE A 107 10.60 -0.09 14.58
C ILE A 107 10.33 0.64 15.90
N LYS A 108 10.34 -0.08 17.03
CA LYS A 108 10.20 0.52 18.37
C LYS A 108 11.28 1.57 18.63
N ARG A 109 12.56 1.24 18.40
CA ARG A 109 13.67 2.17 18.58
C ARG A 109 13.55 3.43 17.72
N LEU A 110 13.06 3.28 16.49
CA LEU A 110 12.83 4.40 15.57
C LEU A 110 11.70 5.31 16.07
N ILE A 111 10.61 4.74 16.59
CA ILE A 111 9.50 5.50 17.21
C ILE A 111 10.00 6.27 18.45
N ASP A 112 10.74 5.59 19.33
CA ASP A 112 11.33 6.20 20.53
C ASP A 112 12.27 7.36 20.18
N GLN A 113 13.05 7.23 19.09
CA GLN A 113 13.93 8.28 18.60
C GLN A 113 13.15 9.41 17.90
N ALA A 114 12.09 9.09 17.16
CA ALA A 114 11.29 10.06 16.43
C ALA A 114 10.60 11.05 17.39
N LYS A 115 10.17 10.60 18.57
CA LYS A 115 9.51 11.43 19.60
C LYS A 115 8.36 12.27 19.03
N GLY A 116 7.56 11.67 18.14
CA GLY A 116 6.42 12.33 17.48
C GLY A 116 6.76 13.38 16.43
N ARG A 117 8.04 13.65 16.14
CA ARG A 117 8.47 14.61 15.10
C ARG A 117 8.19 14.11 13.68
N ILE A 118 8.20 12.79 13.51
CA ILE A 118 7.89 12.08 12.27
C ILE A 118 7.11 10.82 12.63
N VAL A 119 6.08 10.50 11.85
CA VAL A 119 5.32 9.25 12.01
C VAL A 119 6.14 8.11 11.43
N VAL A 120 6.49 7.13 12.26
CA VAL A 120 7.11 5.87 11.83
C VAL A 120 5.99 4.86 11.64
N MET A 121 5.69 4.54 10.38
CA MET A 121 4.56 3.69 10.02
C MET A 121 5.05 2.27 9.68
N PRO A 122 4.87 1.27 10.58
CA PRO A 122 5.17 -0.12 10.25
C PRO A 122 4.38 -0.59 9.03
N GLY A 123 5.08 -1.30 8.15
CA GLY A 123 4.53 -1.91 6.94
C GLY A 123 5.31 -3.17 6.58
N GLY A 124 4.67 -4.06 5.81
CA GLY A 124 5.24 -5.35 5.40
C GLY A 124 4.65 -6.52 6.18
N GLY A 125 3.80 -7.30 5.52
CA GLY A 125 3.22 -8.54 6.08
C GLY A 125 2.20 -8.34 7.21
N ILE A 126 1.63 -7.14 7.37
CA ILE A 126 0.62 -6.87 8.40
C ILE A 126 -0.71 -7.54 8.05
N THR A 127 -1.25 -8.31 8.99
CA THR A 127 -2.49 -9.08 8.91
C THR A 127 -3.27 -8.95 10.22
N ASP A 128 -4.52 -9.42 10.25
CA ASP A 128 -5.37 -9.48 11.44
C ASP A 128 -4.73 -10.30 12.59
N ARG A 129 -3.86 -11.26 12.26
CA ARG A 129 -3.20 -12.15 13.22
C ARG A 129 -1.96 -11.56 13.90
N ASN A 130 -1.37 -10.51 13.34
CA ASN A 130 -0.14 -9.92 13.87
C ASN A 130 -0.25 -8.42 14.18
N LEU A 131 -1.29 -7.74 13.70
CA LEU A 131 -1.49 -6.31 13.90
C LEU A 131 -1.43 -5.93 15.39
N GLN A 132 -2.10 -6.67 16.26
CA GLN A 132 -2.12 -6.36 17.69
C GLN A 132 -0.71 -6.34 18.30
N ARG A 133 0.07 -7.39 18.06
CA ARG A 133 1.45 -7.51 18.56
C ARG A 133 2.35 -6.40 18.00
N ILE A 134 2.14 -6.02 16.75
CA ILE A 134 2.91 -4.94 16.11
C ILE A 134 2.59 -3.60 16.77
N LEU A 135 1.31 -3.26 16.94
CA LEU A 135 0.91 -1.98 17.55
C LEU A 135 1.37 -1.88 19.01
N GLU A 136 1.09 -2.89 19.83
CA GLU A 136 1.48 -2.92 21.25
C GLU A 136 3.01 -2.92 21.43
N GLY A 137 3.74 -3.68 20.61
CA GLY A 137 5.19 -3.78 20.71
C GLY A 137 5.94 -2.54 20.23
N SER A 138 5.45 -1.90 19.16
CA SER A 138 6.10 -0.73 18.56
C SER A 138 5.68 0.60 19.19
N GLY A 139 4.43 0.73 19.64
CA GLY A 139 3.84 2.02 20.00
C GLY A 139 3.47 2.89 18.78
N ALA A 140 3.35 2.28 17.59
CA ALA A 140 2.97 2.99 16.38
C ALA A 140 1.51 3.44 16.41
N THR A 141 1.24 4.67 15.96
CA THR A 141 -0.12 5.24 15.86
C THR A 141 -0.75 5.06 14.47
N GLU A 142 0.08 4.80 13.46
CA GLU A 142 -0.32 4.51 12.08
C GLU A 142 0.34 3.22 11.62
N PHE A 143 -0.28 2.51 10.67
CA PHE A 143 0.27 1.31 10.07
C PHE A 143 -0.22 1.16 8.63
N HIS A 144 0.59 0.46 7.83
CA HIS A 144 0.38 0.25 6.40
C HIS A 144 0.11 -1.24 6.10
N CYS A 145 -0.97 -1.53 5.37
CA CYS A 145 -1.30 -2.90 4.97
C CYS A 145 -1.89 -2.96 3.54
N SER A 146 -2.00 -4.16 2.98
CA SER A 146 -2.66 -4.36 1.67
C SER A 146 -4.09 -4.88 1.76
N ALA A 147 -4.39 -5.73 2.76
CA ALA A 147 -5.73 -6.29 3.01
C ALA A 147 -6.43 -6.83 1.75
N ARG A 148 -5.69 -7.56 0.89
CA ARG A 148 -6.19 -8.07 -0.40
C ARG A 148 -6.60 -9.53 -0.30
N SER A 149 -7.65 -9.90 -1.04
CA SER A 149 -8.01 -11.29 -1.35
C SER A 149 -7.93 -11.53 -2.85
N ALA A 150 -7.66 -12.79 -3.23
CA ALA A 150 -7.66 -13.19 -4.63
C ALA A 150 -9.09 -13.56 -5.06
N ARG A 151 -9.53 -13.01 -6.19
CA ARG A 151 -10.78 -13.32 -6.86
C ARG A 151 -10.48 -14.00 -8.19
N ASP A 152 -11.22 -15.06 -8.50
CA ASP A 152 -11.14 -15.73 -9.79
C ASP A 152 -11.81 -14.89 -10.89
N SER A 153 -11.26 -14.93 -12.10
CA SER A 153 -11.73 -14.15 -13.23
C SER A 153 -13.09 -14.64 -13.73
N GLY A 154 -13.95 -13.71 -14.16
CA GLY A 154 -15.23 -14.02 -14.80
C GLY A 154 -15.10 -14.65 -16.19
N MET A 155 -13.88 -14.80 -16.71
CA MET A 155 -13.60 -15.47 -17.99
C MET A 155 -14.06 -16.93 -17.97
N LYS A 156 -15.06 -17.25 -18.80
CA LYS A 156 -15.60 -18.62 -18.96
C LYS A 156 -14.67 -19.51 -19.79
N PHE A 157 -14.07 -18.96 -20.84
CA PHE A 157 -13.07 -19.65 -21.65
C PHE A 157 -11.67 -19.26 -21.15
N ARG A 158 -10.79 -20.24 -21.00
CA ARG A 158 -9.41 -20.03 -20.53
C ARG A 158 -8.44 -20.80 -21.41
N ASN A 159 -7.44 -20.10 -21.92
CA ASN A 159 -6.28 -20.70 -22.55
C ASN A 159 -5.11 -20.70 -21.57
N SER A 160 -4.74 -21.87 -21.05
CA SER A 160 -3.65 -22.04 -20.09
C SER A 160 -2.27 -22.18 -20.74
N SER A 161 -2.20 -22.25 -22.09
CA SER A 161 -0.92 -22.32 -22.81
C SER A 161 -0.23 -20.97 -22.99
N VAL A 162 -0.92 -19.88 -22.68
CA VAL A 162 -0.43 -18.51 -22.84
C VAL A 162 -0.19 -17.89 -21.47
N VAL A 163 0.97 -17.26 -21.32
CA VAL A 163 1.36 -16.52 -20.12
C VAL A 163 1.81 -15.14 -20.54
N MET A 164 1.37 -14.13 -19.80
CA MET A 164 1.77 -12.74 -19.93
C MET A 164 2.83 -12.42 -18.87
N GLY A 165 3.85 -11.65 -19.25
CA GLY A 165 4.94 -11.29 -18.34
C GLY A 165 6.04 -12.34 -18.23
N ALA A 166 6.98 -12.11 -17.31
CA ALA A 166 8.26 -12.83 -17.27
C ALA A 166 8.23 -14.14 -16.47
N SER A 167 7.17 -14.44 -15.71
CA SER A 167 7.13 -15.54 -14.75
C SER A 167 5.94 -16.49 -14.98
N LEU A 168 6.24 -17.77 -15.19
CA LEU A 168 5.29 -18.87 -15.45
C LEU A 168 4.41 -19.27 -14.25
N SER A 169 4.60 -18.64 -13.08
CA SER A 169 4.06 -19.13 -11.79
C SER A 169 2.73 -18.51 -11.37
N SER A 170 2.24 -17.48 -12.07
CA SER A 170 1.03 -16.75 -11.67
C SER A 170 -0.15 -17.08 -12.58
N SER A 171 -1.33 -17.27 -11.99
CA SER A 171 -2.56 -17.44 -12.77
C SER A 171 -2.98 -16.12 -13.42
N GLU A 172 -3.08 -16.10 -14.75
CA GLU A 172 -3.63 -14.98 -15.54
C GLU A 172 -5.09 -14.65 -15.20
N TYR A 173 -5.78 -15.61 -14.57
CA TYR A 173 -7.20 -15.53 -14.27
C TYR A 173 -7.45 -15.24 -12.78
N SER A 174 -6.43 -14.79 -12.04
CA SER A 174 -6.57 -14.37 -10.64
C SER A 174 -6.34 -12.87 -10.50
N ILE A 175 -7.30 -12.19 -9.88
CA ILE A 175 -7.26 -10.73 -9.64
C ILE A 175 -7.22 -10.51 -8.14
N LYS A 176 -6.24 -9.75 -7.65
CA LYS A 176 -6.19 -9.35 -6.24
C LYS A 176 -6.95 -8.04 -6.05
N VAL A 177 -7.91 -8.03 -5.13
CA VAL A 177 -8.72 -6.84 -4.82
C VAL A 177 -8.69 -6.62 -3.30
N THR A 178 -8.70 -5.37 -2.87
CA THR A 178 -8.84 -5.06 -1.44
C THR A 178 -10.17 -5.57 -0.91
N ASP A 179 -10.12 -6.31 0.20
CA ASP A 179 -11.26 -6.98 0.81
C ASP A 179 -11.86 -6.13 1.93
N VAL A 180 -13.10 -5.68 1.74
CA VAL A 180 -13.83 -4.83 2.68
C VAL A 180 -13.88 -5.44 4.08
N THR A 181 -14.03 -6.77 4.19
CA THR A 181 -14.14 -7.46 5.48
C THR A 181 -12.80 -7.48 6.19
N GLN A 182 -11.70 -7.74 5.48
CA GLN A 182 -10.36 -7.70 6.07
C GLN A 182 -10.01 -6.28 6.56
N VAL A 183 -10.29 -5.25 5.77
CA VAL A 183 -10.08 -3.85 6.15
C VAL A 183 -10.89 -3.52 7.40
N ARG A 184 -12.14 -3.97 7.49
CA ARG A 184 -13.00 -3.78 8.68
C ARG A 184 -12.45 -4.47 9.92
N THR A 185 -11.97 -5.71 9.79
CA THR A 185 -11.36 -6.46 10.89
C THR A 185 -10.10 -5.76 11.40
N LEU A 186 -9.21 -5.34 10.51
CA LEU A 186 -7.99 -4.60 10.88
C LEU A 186 -8.32 -3.27 11.56
N THR A 187 -9.33 -2.56 11.06
CA THR A 187 -9.81 -1.31 11.67
C THR A 187 -10.35 -1.55 13.08
N ALA A 188 -11.11 -2.63 13.29
CA ALA A 188 -11.64 -2.98 14.60
C ALA A 188 -10.52 -3.33 15.60
N ILE A 189 -9.53 -4.11 15.17
CA ILE A 189 -8.35 -4.43 16.00
C ILE A 189 -7.60 -3.15 16.39
N ALA A 190 -7.35 -2.26 15.43
CA ALA A 190 -6.65 -1.00 15.68
C ALA A 190 -7.40 -0.11 16.67
N LYS A 191 -8.73 0.01 16.53
CA LYS A 191 -9.58 0.80 17.43
C LYS A 191 -9.58 0.28 18.87
N ASN A 192 -9.39 -1.02 19.08
CA ASN A 192 -9.34 -1.60 20.43
C ASN A 192 -8.01 -1.31 21.15
N ILE A 193 -6.95 -0.92 20.41
CA ILE A 193 -5.59 -0.77 20.94
C ILE A 193 -5.19 0.71 21.05
N LEU A 194 -5.55 1.52 20.06
CA LEU A 194 -5.13 2.93 19.93
C LEU A 194 -6.02 3.91 20.72
N VAL A 195 -6.71 3.45 21.77
CA VAL A 195 -7.57 4.28 22.63
C VAL A 195 -6.74 5.17 23.53
#